data_AF-A0A1A2PN92-F1
#
_entry.id   AF-A0A1A2PN92-F1
#
_cell.length_a   1.000
_cell.length_b   1.000
_cell.length_c   1.000
_cell.angle_alpha   90.00
_cell.angle_beta   90.00
_cell.angle_gamma   90.00
#
_symmetry.space_group_name_H-M   'P 1'
#
loop_
_entity.id
_entity.type
_entity.pdbx_description
1 polymer ?
#
loop_
_entity_poly.entity_id
_entity_poly.type
_entity_poly.pdbx_seq_one_letter_code
_entity_poly.pdbx_strand_id
1 'polypeptide(L)'
;MSFLLDPPLLFAAGALIERQVPSDRRDVAEAATLGVFFGGSFGLYNNVPGLGLLWRPFRARNGRDFMWNSGVFSVQTEELDWPMHAAAGAIFATYPFFIKMGRRFGRLL
;
A
#
# COMPACT_ATOMS: atom_id res chain seq x y z
N MET A 1 4.57 -1.92 -2.39
CA MET A 1 3.71 -0.87 -1.82
C MET A 1 4.13 0.46 -2.41
N SER A 2 3.25 1.15 -3.11
CA SER A 2 3.45 2.52 -3.56
C SER A 2 2.14 3.30 -3.52
N PHE A 3 2.18 4.62 -3.34
CA PHE A 3 0.97 5.42 -3.18
C PHE A 3 0.04 5.38 -4.41
N LEU A 4 0.60 5.10 -5.59
CA LEU A 4 -0.16 4.91 -6.81
C LEU A 4 -0.79 3.51 -6.90
N LEU A 5 -0.04 2.46 -6.55
CA LEU A 5 -0.46 1.07 -6.77
C LEU A 5 -1.25 0.50 -5.59
N ASP A 6 -1.08 1.04 -4.39
CA ASP A 6 -1.67 0.50 -3.18
C ASP A 6 -3.21 0.60 -3.17
N PRO A 7 -3.84 1.72 -3.57
CA PRO A 7 -5.30 1.80 -3.61
C PRO A 7 -5.97 0.72 -4.47
N PRO A 8 -5.60 0.50 -5.76
CA PRO A 8 -6.21 -0.55 -6.56
C PRO A 8 -5.86 -1.96 -6.06
N LEU A 9 -4.65 -2.17 -5.51
CA LEU A 9 -4.27 -3.47 -4.96
C LEU A 9 -5.06 -3.81 -3.68
N LEU A 10 -5.24 -2.85 -2.77
CA LEU A 10 -6.06 -3.02 -1.55
C LEU A 10 -7.52 -3.28 -1.91
N PHE A 11 -8.05 -2.57 -2.91
CA PHE A 11 -9.40 -2.82 -3.42
C PHE A 11 -9.53 -4.24 -3.97
N ALA A 12 -8.61 -4.67 -4.84
CA ALA A 12 -8.61 -6.02 -5.39
C ALA A 12 -8.47 -7.09 -4.29
N ALA A 13 -7.58 -6.88 -3.32
CA ALA A 13 -7.42 -7.76 -2.18
C ALA A 13 -8.71 -7.87 -1.35
N GLY A 14 -9.39 -6.75 -1.08
CA GLY A 14 -10.69 -6.75 -0.41
C GLY A 14 -11.74 -7.56 -1.16
N ALA A 15 -11.83 -7.40 -2.48
CA ALA A 15 -12.77 -8.16 -3.30
C ALA A 15 -12.46 -9.67 -3.28
N LEU A 16 -11.17 -10.04 -3.34
CA LEU A 16 -10.73 -11.44 -3.27
C LEU A 16 -10.99 -12.06 -1.89
N ILE A 17 -10.71 -11.33 -0.80
CA ILE A 17 -10.99 -11.77 0.57
C ILE A 17 -12.47 -12.10 0.70
N GLU A 18 -13.34 -11.21 0.23
CA GLU A 18 -14.78 -11.41 0.37
C GLU A 18 -15.29 -12.62 -0.43
N ARG A 19 -14.73 -12.87 -1.61
CA ARG A 19 -15.18 -13.95 -2.50
C ARG A 19 -14.59 -15.31 -2.17
N GLN A 20 -13.36 -15.36 -1.66
CA GLN A 20 -12.59 -16.61 -1.55
C GLN A 20 -12.35 -17.05 -0.11
N VAL A 21 -12.38 -16.13 0.86
CA VAL A 21 -12.12 -16.46 2.25
C VAL A 21 -13.43 -16.82 2.97
N PRO A 22 -13.45 -17.94 3.73
CA PRO A 22 -14.56 -18.29 4.61
C PRO A 22 -14.95 -17.13 5.54
N SER A 23 -16.26 -16.94 5.77
CA SER A 23 -16.78 -15.76 6.48
C SER A 23 -16.20 -15.57 7.88
N ASP A 24 -15.89 -16.66 8.59
CA ASP A 24 -15.26 -16.68 9.91
C ASP A 24 -13.81 -16.18 9.91
N ARG A 25 -13.14 -16.13 8.74
CA ARG A 25 -11.73 -15.74 8.60
C ARG A 25 -11.50 -14.42 7.87
N ARG A 26 -12.55 -13.81 7.29
CA ARG A 26 -12.41 -12.60 6.46
C ARG A 26 -11.78 -11.43 7.20
N ASP A 27 -12.14 -11.24 8.47
CA ASP A 27 -11.62 -10.12 9.27
C ASP A 27 -10.15 -10.32 9.62
N VAL A 28 -9.73 -11.56 9.87
CA VAL A 28 -8.31 -11.91 10.07
C VAL A 28 -7.53 -11.70 8.77
N ALA A 29 -8.09 -12.10 7.62
CA ALA A 29 -7.46 -11.91 6.32
C ALA A 29 -7.33 -10.42 5.94
N GLU A 30 -8.34 -9.60 6.27
CA GLU A 30 -8.28 -8.14 6.13
C GLU A 30 -7.17 -7.56 7.00
N ALA A 31 -7.15 -7.91 8.30
CA ALA A 31 -6.14 -7.43 9.23
C ALA A 31 -4.72 -7.83 8.83
N ALA A 32 -4.52 -9.08 8.39
CA ALA A 32 -3.23 -9.57 7.90
C ALA A 32 -2.79 -8.82 6.63
N THR A 33 -3.72 -8.60 5.70
CA THR A 33 -3.45 -7.84 4.47
C THR A 33 -3.05 -6.41 4.80
N LEU A 34 -3.84 -5.72 5.63
CA LEU A 34 -3.49 -4.38 6.10
C LEU A 34 -2.15 -4.35 6.83
N GLY A 35 -1.86 -5.34 7.67
CA GLY A 35 -0.57 -5.46 8.36
C GLY A 35 0.61 -5.56 7.39
N VAL A 36 0.49 -6.37 6.33
CA VAL A 36 1.50 -6.46 5.27
C VAL A 36 1.62 -5.15 4.50
N PHE A 37 0.50 -4.50 4.18
CA PHE A 37 0.48 -3.20 3.50
C PHE A 37 1.15 -2.12 4.33
N PHE A 38 0.75 -1.94 5.60
CA PHE A 38 1.36 -0.96 6.50
C PHE A 38 2.83 -1.27 6.78
N GLY A 39 3.17 -2.51 7.11
CA GLY A 39 4.54 -2.91 7.41
C GLY A 39 5.47 -2.75 6.20
N GLY A 40 5.04 -3.23 5.03
CA GLY A 40 5.79 -3.08 3.78
C GLY A 40 5.93 -1.62 3.36
N SER A 41 4.84 -0.84 3.47
CA SER A 41 4.85 0.60 3.18
C SER A 41 5.76 1.37 4.09
N PHE A 42 5.65 1.16 5.40
CA PHE A 42 6.48 1.85 6.38
C PHE A 42 7.96 1.48 6.22
N GLY A 43 8.26 0.20 5.97
CA GLY A 43 9.62 -0.26 5.70
C GLY A 43 10.20 0.38 4.44
N LEU A 44 9.42 0.45 3.35
CA LEU A 44 9.84 1.12 2.12
C LEU A 44 10.06 2.62 2.34
N TYR A 45 9.13 3.29 3.03
CA TYR A 45 9.21 4.73 3.30
C TYR A 45 10.46 5.12 4.11
N ASN A 46 10.84 4.26 5.06
CA ASN A 46 12.01 4.43 5.91
C ASN A 46 13.29 3.81 5.30
N ASN A 47 13.24 3.31 4.06
CA ASN A 47 14.37 2.72 3.35
C ASN A 47 15.04 1.57 4.13
N VAL A 48 14.24 0.72 4.79
CA VAL A 48 14.75 -0.44 5.53
C VAL A 48 15.54 -1.37 4.59
N PRO A 49 16.78 -1.78 4.96
CA PRO A 49 17.59 -2.69 4.16
C PRO A 49 16.86 -4.02 3.86
N GLY A 50 17.09 -4.58 2.68
CA GLY A 50 16.49 -5.86 2.26
C GLY A 50 15.19 -5.75 1.47
N LEU A 51 14.53 -4.58 1.45
CA LEU A 51 13.31 -4.36 0.65
C LEU A 51 13.60 -4.03 -0.83
N GLY A 52 14.85 -4.16 -1.27
CA GLY A 52 15.33 -3.90 -2.63
C GLY A 52 14.50 -4.54 -3.74
N LEU A 53 14.04 -5.77 -3.50
CA LEU A 53 13.26 -6.54 -4.47
C LEU A 53 11.91 -5.89 -4.79
N LEU A 54 11.34 -5.11 -3.87
CA LEU A 54 10.02 -4.51 -4.06
C LEU A 54 10.04 -3.28 -4.97
N TRP A 55 11.19 -2.61 -5.11
CA TRP A 55 11.28 -1.33 -5.82
C TRP A 55 12.27 -1.31 -6.99
N ARG A 56 13.30 -2.16 -7.00
CA ARG A 56 14.28 -2.22 -8.10
C ARG A 56 13.66 -2.40 -9.50
N PRO A 57 12.60 -3.22 -9.69
CA PRO A 57 11.96 -3.36 -11.00
C PRO A 57 11.39 -2.05 -11.55
N PHE A 58 11.05 -1.10 -10.68
CA PHE A 58 10.45 0.19 -11.04
C PHE A 58 11.47 1.30 -11.29
N ARG A 59 12.77 0.94 -11.42
CA ARG A 59 13.89 1.89 -11.61
C ARG A 59 13.99 2.96 -10.51
N ALA A 60 13.39 2.71 -9.35
CA ALA A 60 13.47 3.61 -8.22
C ALA A 60 14.86 3.59 -7.59
N ARG A 61 15.25 4.69 -6.96
CA ARG A 61 16.55 4.82 -6.26
C ARG A 61 16.56 4.11 -4.90
N ASN A 62 15.43 4.13 -4.21
CA ASN A 62 15.23 3.52 -2.90
C ASN A 62 13.74 3.25 -2.65
N GLY A 63 13.39 2.76 -1.45
CA GLY A 63 12.01 2.43 -1.10
C GLY A 63 11.10 3.66 -1.08
N ARG A 64 11.56 4.78 -0.53
CA ARG A 64 10.77 6.03 -0.46
C ARG A 64 10.50 6.62 -1.84
N ASP A 65 11.52 6.61 -2.70
CA ASP A 65 11.42 7.04 -4.09
C ASP A 65 10.37 6.21 -4.84
N PHE A 66 10.39 4.88 -4.65
CA PHE A 66 9.37 4.02 -5.22
C PHE A 66 7.96 4.34 -4.71
N MET A 67 7.80 4.66 -3.44
CA MET A 67 6.48 4.95 -2.88
C MET A 67 5.83 6.19 -3.48
N TRP A 68 6.61 7.27 -3.63
CA TRP A 68 6.13 8.51 -4.22
C TRP A 68 6.01 8.43 -5.72
N ASN A 69 6.99 7.82 -6.38
CA ASN A 69 7.12 7.92 -7.83
C ASN A 69 6.53 6.74 -8.57
N SER A 70 6.62 5.52 -8.02
CA SER A 70 6.18 4.29 -8.70
C SER A 70 6.74 4.12 -10.13
N GLY A 71 7.81 4.84 -10.48
CA GLY A 71 8.33 4.94 -11.84
C GLY A 71 7.54 5.84 -12.81
N VAL A 72 6.49 6.52 -12.33
CA VAL A 72 5.59 7.39 -13.13
C VAL A 72 5.76 8.87 -12.75
N PHE A 73 5.83 9.19 -11.46
CA PHE A 73 6.05 10.56 -10.99
C PHE A 73 7.55 10.87 -10.83
N SER A 74 7.86 12.15 -10.56
CA SER A 74 9.26 12.63 -10.41
C SER A 74 9.41 13.57 -9.20
N VAL A 75 8.80 13.19 -8.07
CA VAL A 75 8.94 13.86 -6.78
C VAL A 75 10.36 13.69 -6.27
N GLN A 76 10.98 14.79 -5.85
CA GLN A 76 12.33 14.79 -5.28
C GLN A 76 12.30 14.30 -3.84
N THR A 77 12.42 12.97 -3.65
CA THR A 77 12.24 12.36 -2.33
C THR A 77 13.38 12.59 -1.33
N GLU A 78 14.50 13.16 -1.80
CA GLU A 78 15.68 13.53 -1.01
C GLU A 78 15.49 14.86 -0.25
N GLU A 79 14.63 15.74 -0.78
CA GLU A 79 14.33 17.08 -0.25
C GLU A 79 12.94 17.15 0.41
N LEU A 80 12.43 16.02 0.91
CA LEU A 80 11.09 16.01 1.49
C LEU A 80 11.06 16.73 2.84
N ASP A 81 10.24 17.76 2.89
CA ASP A 81 9.91 18.47 4.11
C ASP A 81 8.76 17.80 4.89
N TRP A 82 8.56 18.25 6.13
CA TRP A 82 7.50 17.79 7.03
C TRP A 82 6.11 17.65 6.40
N PRO A 83 5.62 18.57 5.53
CA PRO A 83 4.31 18.44 4.89
C PRO A 83 4.18 17.16 4.06
N MET A 84 5.26 16.67 3.46
CA MET A 84 5.22 15.45 2.67
C MET A 84 5.22 14.19 3.53
N HIS A 85 5.86 14.23 4.70
CA HIS A 85 5.70 13.19 5.70
C HIS A 85 4.26 13.13 6.23
N ALA A 86 3.64 14.29 6.46
CA ALA A 86 2.23 14.36 6.85
C ALA A 86 1.30 13.83 5.74
N ALA A 87 1.54 14.17 4.48
CA ALA A 87 0.77 13.66 3.35
C ALA A 87 0.90 12.13 3.19
N ALA A 88 2.11 11.58 3.35
CA ALA A 88 2.32 10.14 3.39
C ALA A 88 1.49 9.47 4.51
N GLY A 89 1.50 10.06 5.71
CA GLY A 89 0.67 9.62 6.82
C GLY A 89 -0.83 9.66 6.50
N ALA A 90 -1.30 10.72 5.85
CA ALA A 90 -2.68 10.85 5.41
C ALA A 90 -3.05 9.76 4.38
N ILE A 91 -2.17 9.48 3.41
CA ILE A 91 -2.39 8.42 2.43
C ILE A 91 -2.46 7.06 3.13
N PHE A 92 -1.56 6.75 4.06
CA PHE A 92 -1.63 5.51 4.84
C PHE A 92 -2.96 5.36 5.60
N ALA A 93 -3.48 6.45 6.17
CA ALA A 93 -4.76 6.42 6.86
C ALA A 93 -5.95 6.04 5.94
N THR A 94 -5.80 6.19 4.61
CA THR A 94 -6.82 5.78 3.64
C THR A 94 -6.78 4.30 3.27
N TYR A 95 -5.76 3.53 3.66
CA TYR A 95 -5.63 2.12 3.25
C TYR A 95 -6.80 1.23 3.71
N PRO A 96 -7.28 1.34 4.97
CA PRO A 96 -8.44 0.60 5.43
C PRO A 96 -9.72 0.92 4.64
N PHE A 97 -9.81 2.12 4.07
CA PHE A 97 -10.96 2.51 3.26
C PHE A 97 -11.03 1.73 1.94
N PHE A 98 -9.91 1.62 1.22
CA PHE A 98 -9.86 0.91 -0.07
C PHE A 98 -10.16 -0.59 0.07
N ILE A 99 -9.60 -1.26 1.09
CA ILE A 99 -9.86 -2.68 1.30
C ILE A 99 -11.34 -2.94 1.64
N LYS A 100 -11.96 -2.06 2.44
CA LYS A 100 -13.39 -2.15 2.77
C LYS A 100 -14.29 -1.90 1.57
N MET A 101 -13.92 -0.96 0.69
CA MET A 101 -14.61 -0.79 -0.58
C MET A 101 -14.52 -2.05 -1.44
N GLY A 102 -13.34 -2.66 -1.54
CA GLY A 102 -13.13 -3.93 -2.23
C GLY A 102 -14.01 -5.05 -1.68
N ARG A 103 -14.06 -5.22 -0.36
CA ARG A 103 -14.95 -6.20 0.29
C ARG A 103 -16.42 -5.92 0.02
N ARG A 104 -16.85 -4.66 0.05
CA ARG A 104 -18.24 -4.29 -0.29
C ARG A 104 -18.55 -4.64 -1.75
N PHE A 105 -17.63 -4.38 -2.66
CA PHE A 105 -17.78 -4.73 -4.07
C PHE A 105 -17.82 -6.24 -4.29
N GLY A 106 -16.96 -7.00 -3.62
CA GLY A 106 -16.94 -8.46 -3.67
C GLY A 106 -18.20 -9.14 -3.13
N ARG A 107 -19.03 -8.45 -2.34
CA ARG A 107 -20.37 -8.92 -1.92
C ARG A 107 -21.44 -8.72 -2.98
N LEU A 108 -21.25 -7.76 -3.90
CA LEU A 108 -22.24 -7.40 -4.92
C LEU A 108 -22.08 -8.22 -6.21
N LEU A 109 -20.93 -8.88 -6.38
CA LEU A 109 -20.59 -9.77 -7.50
C LEU A 109 -20.79 -11.24 -7.13
#